data_AF-A0A5A7SGE7-F1
#
_entry.id   AF-A0A5A7SGE7-F1
#
_cell.length_a   1.000
_cell.length_b   1.000
_cell.length_c   1.000
_cell.angle_alpha   90.00
_cell.angle_beta   90.00
_cell.angle_gamma   90.00
#
_symmetry.space_group_name_H-M   'P 1'
#
loop_
_entity.id
_entity.type
_entity.pdbx_description
1 polymer ?
#
loop_
_entity_poly.entity_id
_entity_poly.type
_entity_poly.pdbx_seq_one_letter_code
_entity_poly.pdbx_strand_id
1 'polypeptide(L)'
;MGSLPHIVEDCMGVLQLYSDGTVSRSDNIHFPFPITLDTSVVFRDVLYDASHALHLRLYKPPSSSSSSSSSPTTNKKLPILFFFHGGGFCVGSRSWPNSHNCCVRLALGLDALVIAPDYRLAPEHRLPAAVEDGVKAIEWVRKAGKLDEWIEESGDLKRVFVMGDSSGGNIAHHLAVRIGIENEKFGVRGFVLMAPFFGGVRRTKSEEGPAEQLFDLEALDRDSEIGFGGA
;
A
#
# COMPACT_ATOMS: atom_id res chain seq x y z
N MET A 1 -15.81 -12.70 -38.50
CA MET A 1 -15.00 -13.33 -37.44
C MET A 1 -14.11 -12.23 -36.88
N GLY A 2 -14.19 -11.96 -35.58
CA GLY A 2 -13.28 -11.00 -34.94
C GLY A 2 -11.86 -11.56 -34.88
N SER A 3 -10.85 -10.69 -34.92
CA SER A 3 -9.46 -11.08 -34.65
C SER A 3 -9.32 -11.64 -33.24
N LEU A 4 -8.41 -12.60 -33.04
CA LEU A 4 -8.07 -13.07 -31.69
C LEU A 4 -7.51 -11.91 -30.85
N PRO A 5 -7.73 -11.92 -29.52
CA PRO A 5 -7.12 -10.94 -28.63
C PRO A 5 -5.59 -10.94 -28.77
N HIS A 6 -5.01 -9.76 -28.87
CA HIS A 6 -3.56 -9.55 -28.92
C HIS A 6 -3.17 -8.49 -27.89
N ILE A 7 -1.92 -8.50 -27.47
CA ILE A 7 -1.40 -7.55 -26.49
C ILE A 7 -1.39 -6.15 -27.11
N VAL A 8 -2.01 -5.19 -26.41
CA VAL A 8 -2.00 -3.77 -26.77
C VAL A 8 -1.10 -2.96 -25.84
N GLU A 9 -0.93 -3.38 -24.58
CA GLU A 9 0.04 -2.81 -23.66
C GLU A 9 0.77 -3.90 -22.89
N ASP A 10 2.08 -3.72 -22.69
CA ASP A 10 2.94 -4.60 -21.90
C ASP A 10 3.77 -3.77 -20.90
N CYS A 11 3.49 -3.95 -19.61
CA CYS A 11 4.26 -3.39 -18.52
C CYS A 11 5.32 -4.40 -18.07
N MET A 12 6.45 -4.43 -18.79
CA MET A 12 7.65 -5.19 -18.44
C MET A 12 7.42 -6.69 -18.22
N GLY A 13 6.42 -7.28 -18.88
CA GLY A 13 6.00 -8.68 -18.71
C GLY A 13 5.30 -8.97 -17.38
N VAL A 14 5.08 -7.96 -16.53
CA VAL A 14 4.38 -8.09 -15.25
C VAL A 14 2.88 -7.95 -15.44
N LEU A 15 2.45 -7.06 -16.33
CA LEU A 15 1.05 -6.87 -16.70
C LEU A 15 0.94 -6.73 -18.23
N GLN A 16 -0.02 -7.42 -18.82
CA GLN A 16 -0.35 -7.34 -20.23
C GLN A 16 -1.83 -7.04 -20.39
N LEU A 17 -2.15 -5.96 -21.12
CA LEU A 17 -3.51 -5.61 -21.52
C LEU A 17 -3.74 -6.11 -22.95
N TYR A 18 -4.85 -6.79 -23.18
CA TYR A 18 -5.23 -7.30 -24.49
C TYR A 18 -6.27 -6.40 -25.17
N SER A 19 -6.37 -6.51 -26.50
CA SER A 19 -7.25 -5.72 -27.34
C SER A 19 -8.75 -5.85 -27.03
N ASP A 20 -9.15 -6.88 -26.29
CA ASP A 20 -10.52 -7.10 -25.82
C ASP A 20 -10.77 -6.57 -24.39
N GLY A 21 -9.77 -5.91 -23.80
CA GLY A 21 -9.81 -5.37 -22.44
C GLY A 21 -9.44 -6.38 -21.34
N THR A 22 -9.12 -7.63 -21.69
CA THR A 22 -8.65 -8.60 -20.70
C THR A 22 -7.24 -8.25 -20.23
N VAL A 23 -6.95 -8.55 -18.95
CA VAL A 23 -5.66 -8.27 -18.31
C VAL A 23 -5.06 -9.58 -17.85
N SER A 24 -3.78 -9.79 -18.16
CA SER A 24 -2.97 -10.87 -17.62
C SER A 24 -1.90 -10.28 -16.71
N ARG A 25 -1.75 -10.80 -15.50
CA ARG A 25 -0.63 -10.45 -14.59
C ARG A 25 0.23 -11.68 -14.37
N SER A 26 1.55 -11.49 -14.40
CA SER A 26 2.51 -12.57 -14.19
C SER A 26 2.52 -13.00 -12.72
N ASP A 27 2.41 -14.31 -12.49
CA ASP A 27 2.63 -14.92 -11.17
C ASP A 27 4.12 -15.04 -10.82
N ASN A 28 5.00 -14.92 -11.83
CA ASN A 28 6.45 -15.16 -11.71
C ASN A 28 7.24 -13.86 -11.78
N ILE A 29 7.01 -12.98 -10.81
CA ILE A 29 7.75 -11.73 -10.69
C ILE A 29 9.05 -12.01 -9.94
N HIS A 30 10.19 -11.82 -10.61
CA HIS A 30 11.48 -12.02 -9.99
C HIS A 30 11.84 -10.81 -9.11
N PHE A 31 11.82 -11.02 -7.80
CA PHE A 31 12.38 -10.08 -6.84
C PHE A 31 13.86 -10.41 -6.63
N PRO A 32 14.79 -9.45 -6.80
CA PRO A 32 16.23 -9.69 -6.62
C PRO A 32 16.64 -9.82 -5.14
N PHE A 33 15.66 -9.88 -4.22
CA PHE A 33 15.86 -9.99 -2.79
C PHE A 33 14.92 -11.05 -2.19
N PRO A 34 15.38 -11.80 -1.17
CA PRO A 34 14.55 -12.78 -0.48
C PRO A 34 13.51 -12.10 0.42
N ILE A 35 12.45 -12.84 0.77
CA ILE A 35 11.52 -12.46 1.84
C ILE A 35 12.26 -12.52 3.19
N THR A 36 12.07 -11.50 4.02
CA THR A 36 12.61 -11.42 5.38
C THR A 36 11.87 -12.41 6.26
N LEU A 37 12.61 -13.33 6.89
CA LEU A 37 12.07 -14.38 7.77
C LEU A 37 12.27 -14.02 9.25
N ASP A 38 12.26 -12.74 9.62
CA ASP A 38 12.40 -12.35 11.02
C ASP A 38 11.19 -12.84 11.82
N THR A 39 11.38 -13.94 12.55
CA THR A 39 10.33 -14.63 13.30
C THR A 39 9.89 -13.86 14.55
N SER A 40 10.59 -12.78 14.92
CA SER A 40 10.18 -11.92 16.04
C SER A 40 8.97 -11.05 15.68
N VAL A 41 8.79 -10.71 14.39
CA VAL A 41 7.59 -10.04 13.89
C VAL A 41 6.59 -11.08 13.44
N VAL A 42 5.50 -11.20 14.20
CA VAL A 42 4.38 -12.06 13.79
C VAL A 42 3.47 -11.28 12.86
N PHE A 43 2.96 -11.94 11.83
CA PHE A 43 1.99 -11.33 10.91
C PHE A 43 0.83 -12.28 10.60
N ARG A 44 -0.32 -11.70 10.24
CA ARG A 44 -1.49 -12.44 9.77
C ARG A 44 -2.28 -11.64 8.75
N ASP A 45 -2.99 -12.33 7.88
CA ASP A 45 -3.90 -11.72 6.92
C ASP A 45 -5.33 -11.72 7.45
N VAL A 46 -6.05 -10.64 7.17
CA VAL A 46 -7.44 -10.45 7.57
C VAL A 46 -8.23 -9.91 6.39
N LEU A 47 -9.38 -10.52 6.09
CA LEU A 47 -10.32 -10.02 5.09
C LEU A 47 -10.99 -8.75 5.62
N TYR A 48 -10.84 -7.63 4.91
CA TYR A 48 -11.42 -6.34 5.33
C TYR A 48 -12.53 -5.84 4.40
N ASP A 49 -12.56 -6.29 3.13
CA ASP A 49 -13.68 -6.05 2.21
C ASP A 49 -14.03 -7.34 1.46
N ALA A 50 -15.13 -7.98 1.89
CA ALA A 50 -15.62 -9.21 1.27
C ALA A 50 -16.14 -8.98 -0.17
N SER A 51 -16.60 -7.79 -0.51
CA SER A 51 -17.18 -7.51 -1.84
C SER A 51 -16.15 -7.56 -2.96
N HIS A 52 -14.90 -7.27 -2.64
CA HIS A 52 -13.77 -7.28 -3.58
C HIS A 52 -12.67 -8.28 -3.17
N ALA A 53 -12.95 -9.14 -2.18
CA ALA A 53 -11.99 -10.07 -1.60
C ALA A 53 -10.66 -9.42 -1.15
N LEU A 54 -10.71 -8.17 -0.67
CA LEU A 54 -9.52 -7.44 -0.25
C LEU A 54 -9.11 -7.81 1.17
N HIS A 55 -7.83 -8.08 1.31
CA HIS A 55 -7.19 -8.45 2.57
C HIS A 55 -6.21 -7.36 3.01
N LEU A 56 -5.97 -7.30 4.31
CA LEU A 56 -4.86 -6.56 4.87
C LEU A 56 -3.99 -7.50 5.68
N ARG A 57 -2.71 -7.17 5.79
CA ARG A 57 -1.76 -7.88 6.62
C ARG A 57 -1.43 -7.04 7.83
N LEU A 58 -1.64 -7.62 9.02
CA LEU A 58 -1.22 -7.05 10.29
C LEU A 58 0.17 -7.56 10.62
N TYR A 59 1.09 -6.69 10.99
CA TYR A 59 2.42 -7.00 11.49
C TYR A 59 2.55 -6.48 12.91
N LYS A 60 2.82 -7.39 13.85
CA LYS A 60 3.01 -7.06 15.26
C LYS A 60 4.46 -7.33 15.65
N PRO A 61 5.20 -6.29 16.11
CA PRO A 61 6.56 -6.47 16.61
C PRO A 61 6.55 -7.29 17.92
N PRO A 62 7.70 -7.81 18.36
CA PRO A 62 7.79 -8.48 19.65
C PRO A 62 7.37 -7.53 20.78
N SER A 63 6.68 -8.06 21.79
CA SER A 63 6.31 -7.26 22.96
C SER A 63 7.57 -6.71 23.63
N SER A 64 7.77 -5.40 23.57
CA SER A 64 8.87 -4.71 24.25
C SER A 64 8.73 -4.86 25.77
N SER A 65 9.24 -5.95 26.35
CA SER A 65 9.35 -6.17 27.79
C SER A 65 10.53 -5.36 28.37
N SER A 66 10.58 -4.05 28.10
CA SER A 66 11.64 -3.17 28.61
C SER A 66 11.26 -1.69 28.56
N SER A 67 10.57 -1.24 29.61
CA SER A 67 11.01 -0.02 30.28
C SER A 67 10.99 -0.28 31.78
N SER A 68 12.18 -0.29 32.35
CA SER A 68 12.52 -0.32 33.78
C SER A 68 11.99 0.92 34.52
N SER A 69 10.67 1.11 34.48
CA SER A 69 9.96 2.07 35.31
C SER A 69 9.17 1.27 36.33
N SER A 70 9.60 1.33 37.59
CA SER A 70 9.00 0.71 38.78
C SER A 70 7.66 1.34 39.19
N SER A 71 6.80 1.62 38.21
CA SER A 71 5.46 2.12 38.41
C SER A 71 4.49 1.15 37.74
N PRO A 72 3.34 0.80 38.36
CA PRO A 72 2.35 -0.09 37.77
C PRO A 72 1.64 0.65 36.63
N THR A 73 2.27 0.78 35.47
CA THR A 73 1.81 1.65 34.39
C THR A 73 1.27 0.83 33.23
N THR A 74 -0.05 0.92 33.04
CA THR A 74 -0.79 0.89 31.76
C THR A 74 -0.12 0.16 30.61
N ASN A 75 -0.72 -0.95 30.14
CA ASN A 75 -0.41 -1.61 28.86
C ASN A 75 -0.19 -0.55 27.76
N LYS A 76 1.06 -0.31 27.39
CA LYS A 76 1.42 0.78 26.47
C LYS A 76 1.12 0.31 25.05
N LYS A 77 0.00 0.76 24.49
CA LYS A 77 -0.34 0.49 23.09
C LYS A 77 0.69 1.13 22.14
N LEU A 78 0.95 0.47 21.02
CA LEU A 78 1.87 0.84 19.95
C LEU A 78 1.18 1.83 18.97
N PRO A 79 1.92 2.75 18.32
CA PRO A 79 1.38 3.49 17.19
C PRO A 79 0.97 2.53 16.05
N ILE A 80 -0.03 2.92 15.28
CA ILE A 80 -0.49 2.17 14.11
C ILE A 80 0.03 2.85 12.85
N LEU A 81 0.64 2.08 11.95
CA LEU A 81 1.15 2.57 10.68
C LEU A 81 0.50 1.81 9.53
N PHE A 82 -0.26 2.51 8.69
CA PHE A 82 -0.69 1.97 7.40
C PHE A 82 0.42 2.09 6.38
N PHE A 83 0.69 1.01 5.64
CA PHE A 83 1.64 0.98 4.52
C PHE A 83 0.91 0.55 3.24
N PHE A 84 0.81 1.46 2.27
CA PHE A 84 0.29 1.19 0.94
C PHE A 84 1.45 0.92 -0.01
N HIS A 85 1.43 -0.24 -0.69
CA HIS A 85 2.49 -0.63 -1.61
C HIS A 85 2.48 0.18 -2.91
N GLY A 86 3.62 0.24 -3.59
CA GLY A 86 3.76 0.75 -4.96
C GLY A 86 3.35 -0.27 -6.03
N GLY A 87 3.55 0.13 -7.30
CA GLY A 87 3.23 -0.69 -8.48
C GLY A 87 2.36 0.02 -9.52
N GLY A 88 2.48 1.35 -9.64
CA GLY A 88 1.79 2.12 -10.68
C GLY A 88 0.25 2.00 -10.63
N PHE A 89 -0.32 1.65 -9.47
CA PHE A 89 -1.74 1.25 -9.29
C PHE A 89 -2.17 -0.04 -10.02
N CYS A 90 -1.32 -0.62 -10.85
CA CYS A 90 -1.70 -1.69 -11.77
C CYS A 90 -1.20 -3.07 -11.30
N VAL A 91 -0.15 -3.09 -10.47
CA VAL A 91 0.46 -4.29 -9.93
C VAL A 91 0.79 -4.11 -8.45
N GLY A 92 1.22 -5.19 -7.79
CA GLY A 92 1.61 -5.19 -6.39
C GLY A 92 0.65 -6.00 -5.50
N SER A 93 1.14 -6.33 -4.31
CA SER A 93 0.33 -6.90 -3.24
C SER A 93 0.99 -6.64 -1.89
N ARG A 94 0.19 -6.65 -0.82
CA ARG A 94 0.65 -6.73 0.59
C ARG A 94 1.64 -7.89 0.81
N SER A 95 1.56 -8.94 -0.01
CA SER A 95 2.31 -10.18 0.12
C SER A 95 3.65 -10.19 -0.63
N TRP A 96 3.89 -9.22 -1.53
CA TRP A 96 5.12 -9.18 -2.31
C TRP A 96 6.35 -8.99 -1.42
N PRO A 97 7.52 -9.56 -1.78
CA PRO A 97 8.73 -9.49 -0.96
C PRO A 97 9.14 -8.07 -0.58
N ASN A 98 9.04 -7.09 -1.47
CA ASN A 98 9.40 -5.70 -1.19
C ASN A 98 8.46 -5.08 -0.13
N SER A 99 7.15 -5.25 -0.31
CA SER A 99 6.13 -4.78 0.62
C SER A 99 6.29 -5.43 1.98
N HIS A 100 6.45 -6.75 2.01
CA HIS A 100 6.60 -7.52 3.23
C HIS A 100 7.86 -7.12 4.01
N ASN A 101 9.01 -7.07 3.33
CA ASN A 101 10.28 -6.71 3.96
C ASN A 101 10.24 -5.28 4.50
N CYS A 102 9.61 -4.36 3.78
CA CYS A 102 9.41 -2.99 4.26
C CYS A 102 8.58 -2.99 5.56
N CYS A 103 7.45 -3.70 5.58
CA CYS A 103 6.59 -3.77 6.76
C CYS A 103 7.26 -4.40 7.99
N VAL A 104 8.04 -5.47 7.81
CA VAL A 104 8.82 -6.08 8.91
C VAL A 104 9.83 -5.07 9.47
N ARG A 105 10.58 -4.38 8.59
CA ARG A 105 11.55 -3.36 9.00
C ARG A 105 10.89 -2.18 9.70
N LEU A 106 9.72 -1.74 9.24
CA LEU A 106 8.95 -0.66 9.85
C LEU A 106 8.42 -1.07 11.23
N ALA A 107 7.89 -2.29 11.37
CA ALA A 107 7.37 -2.78 12.65
C ALA A 107 8.46 -2.83 13.72
N LEU A 108 9.65 -3.35 13.38
CA LEU A 108 10.80 -3.41 14.28
C LEU A 108 11.41 -2.03 14.56
N GLY A 109 11.70 -1.28 13.49
CA GLY A 109 12.43 -0.02 13.60
C GLY A 109 11.63 1.09 14.29
N LEU A 110 10.30 1.03 14.26
CA LEU A 110 9.42 2.04 14.82
C LEU A 110 8.66 1.57 16.07
N ASP A 111 8.81 0.30 16.48
CA ASP A 111 8.00 -0.33 17.54
C ASP A 111 6.50 -0.05 17.31
N ALA A 112 6.02 -0.42 16.13
CA ALA A 112 4.70 -0.04 15.61
C ALA A 112 3.91 -1.25 15.10
N LEU A 113 2.59 -1.22 15.28
CA LEU A 113 1.68 -2.14 14.59
C LEU A 113 1.53 -1.68 13.14
N VAL A 114 2.09 -2.44 12.19
CA VAL A 114 2.04 -2.09 10.76
C VAL A 114 0.89 -2.82 10.09
N ILE A 115 0.14 -2.12 9.25
CA ILE A 115 -1.03 -2.62 8.54
C ILE A 115 -0.84 -2.37 7.05
N ALA A 116 -0.74 -3.44 6.26
CA ALA A 116 -0.57 -3.37 4.82
C ALA A 116 -1.82 -3.88 4.10
N PRO A 117 -2.75 -3.00 3.69
CA PRO A 117 -3.91 -3.39 2.89
C PRO A 117 -3.51 -3.66 1.44
N ASP A 118 -4.13 -4.67 0.82
CA ASP A 118 -4.31 -4.67 -0.62
C ASP A 118 -5.36 -3.63 -0.99
N TYR A 119 -5.29 -3.15 -2.22
CA TYR A 119 -6.27 -2.29 -2.84
C TYR A 119 -6.56 -2.78 -4.27
N ARG A 120 -7.73 -2.44 -4.81
CA ARG A 120 -8.08 -2.82 -6.18
C ARG A 120 -7.10 -2.20 -7.19
N LEU A 121 -6.70 -3.00 -8.18
CA LEU A 121 -5.73 -2.62 -9.18
C LEU A 121 -6.40 -2.16 -10.48
N ALA A 122 -5.75 -1.21 -11.15
CA ALA A 122 -6.05 -0.82 -12.51
C ALA A 122 -5.49 -1.85 -13.52
N PRO A 123 -6.05 -1.95 -14.74
CA PRO A 123 -7.15 -1.13 -15.29
C PRO A 123 -8.56 -1.61 -14.95
N GLU A 124 -8.75 -2.77 -14.33
CA GLU A 124 -10.08 -3.31 -13.95
C GLU A 124 -10.79 -2.37 -12.97
N HIS A 125 -10.02 -1.73 -12.10
CA HIS A 125 -10.49 -0.78 -11.12
C HIS A 125 -9.59 0.46 -11.13
N ARG A 126 -9.79 1.32 -12.12
CA ARG A 126 -9.10 2.62 -12.22
C ARG A 126 -9.37 3.49 -11.00
N LEU A 127 -8.51 4.48 -10.80
CA LEU A 127 -8.71 5.48 -9.75
C LEU A 127 -10.10 6.16 -9.89
N PRO A 128 -10.78 6.46 -8.77
CA PRO A 128 -10.28 6.51 -7.40
C PRO A 128 -10.38 5.21 -6.58
N ALA A 129 -10.64 4.05 -7.19
CA ALA A 129 -10.93 2.79 -6.48
C ALA A 129 -9.90 2.44 -5.38
N ALA A 130 -8.60 2.55 -5.68
CA ALA A 130 -7.53 2.27 -4.73
C ALA A 130 -7.54 3.23 -3.50
N VAL A 131 -7.90 4.50 -3.70
CA VAL A 131 -8.02 5.49 -2.62
C VAL A 131 -9.24 5.17 -1.74
N GLU A 132 -10.36 4.79 -2.35
CA GLU A 132 -11.56 4.36 -1.63
C GLU A 132 -11.30 3.13 -0.77
N ASP A 133 -10.53 2.17 -1.29
CA ASP A 133 -10.15 0.97 -0.55
C ASP A 133 -9.22 1.31 0.62
N GLY A 134 -8.33 2.30 0.46
CA GLY A 134 -7.55 2.84 1.56
C GLY A 134 -8.41 3.46 2.67
N VAL A 135 -9.48 4.19 2.31
CA VAL A 135 -10.46 4.71 3.29
C VAL A 135 -11.15 3.55 4.00
N LYS A 136 -11.62 2.54 3.26
CA LYS A 136 -12.27 1.36 3.84
C LYS A 136 -11.34 0.61 4.79
N ALA A 137 -10.05 0.45 4.46
CA ALA A 137 -9.08 -0.22 5.32
C ALA A 137 -8.89 0.54 6.65
N ILE A 138 -8.77 1.88 6.57
CA ILE A 138 -8.70 2.76 7.74
C ILE A 138 -9.96 2.65 8.61
N GLU A 139 -11.13 2.71 7.99
CA GLU A 139 -12.40 2.53 8.69
C GLU A 139 -12.57 1.13 9.29
N TRP A 140 -12.07 0.11 8.60
CA TRP A 140 -12.11 -1.26 9.09
C TRP A 140 -11.31 -1.35 10.38
N VAL A 141 -10.09 -0.83 10.44
CA VAL A 141 -9.27 -0.80 11.67
C VAL A 141 -9.96 -0.01 12.79
N ARG A 142 -10.64 1.09 12.44
CA ARG A 142 -11.44 1.87 13.41
C ARG A 142 -12.55 1.03 14.04
N LYS A 143 -13.28 0.27 13.24
CA LYS A 143 -14.40 -0.59 13.69
C LYS A 143 -13.87 -1.85 14.37
N ALA A 144 -12.81 -2.44 13.82
CA ALA A 144 -12.18 -3.67 14.26
C ALA A 144 -11.30 -3.50 15.50
N GLY A 145 -10.96 -2.30 15.94
CA GLY A 145 -10.23 -2.10 17.20
C GLY A 145 -10.95 -2.59 18.48
N LYS A 146 -12.14 -3.18 18.34
CA LYS A 146 -12.88 -3.91 19.38
C LYS A 146 -13.14 -5.40 19.05
N LEU A 147 -12.71 -5.85 17.87
CA LEU A 147 -13.04 -7.16 17.29
C LEU A 147 -11.79 -7.93 16.85
N ASP A 148 -10.69 -7.24 16.55
CA ASP A 148 -9.39 -7.82 16.27
C ASP A 148 -8.48 -7.66 17.50
N GLU A 149 -8.08 -8.79 18.08
CA GLU A 149 -7.27 -8.84 19.31
C GLU A 149 -5.96 -8.05 19.22
N TRP A 150 -5.29 -8.04 18.06
CA TRP A 150 -3.99 -7.34 17.95
C TRP A 150 -4.20 -5.83 17.95
N ILE A 151 -5.21 -5.34 17.23
CA ILE A 151 -5.53 -3.91 17.20
C ILE A 151 -6.08 -3.48 18.57
N GLU A 152 -6.94 -4.28 19.20
CA GLU A 152 -7.52 -3.97 20.50
C GLU A 152 -6.47 -3.94 21.61
N GLU A 153 -5.64 -4.98 21.72
CA GLU A 153 -4.67 -5.11 22.81
C GLU A 153 -3.45 -4.22 22.61
N SER A 154 -2.96 -4.13 21.36
CA SER A 154 -1.65 -3.57 21.06
C SER A 154 -1.70 -2.24 20.28
N GLY A 155 -2.82 -1.87 19.63
CA GLY A 155 -2.90 -0.70 18.75
C GLY A 155 -3.45 0.57 19.39
N ASP A 156 -2.73 1.69 19.26
CA ASP A 156 -3.17 3.02 19.70
C ASP A 156 -3.89 3.77 18.57
N LEU A 157 -5.22 3.68 18.55
CA LEU A 157 -6.09 4.38 17.59
C LEU A 157 -6.00 5.93 17.67
N LYS A 158 -5.29 6.50 18.64
CA LYS A 158 -5.03 7.96 18.72
C LYS A 158 -3.70 8.37 18.07
N ARG A 159 -2.87 7.41 17.69
CA ARG A 159 -1.55 7.58 17.06
C ARG A 159 -1.47 6.73 15.80
N VAL A 160 -2.25 7.16 14.81
CA VAL A 160 -2.27 6.53 13.48
C VAL A 160 -1.40 7.33 12.52
N PHE A 161 -0.65 6.64 11.68
CA PHE A 161 0.16 7.21 10.60
C PHE A 161 -0.16 6.47 9.31
N VAL A 162 -0.04 7.18 8.19
CA VAL A 162 -0.27 6.60 6.86
C VAL A 162 0.96 6.82 6.00
N MET A 163 1.41 5.76 5.34
CA MET A 163 2.60 5.76 4.52
C MET A 163 2.37 4.97 3.24
N GLY A 164 3.12 5.29 2.19
CA GLY A 164 3.24 4.39 1.05
C GLY A 164 4.41 4.75 0.14
N ASP A 165 4.80 3.80 -0.71
CA ASP A 165 5.82 3.97 -1.75
C ASP A 165 5.19 4.16 -3.14
N SER A 166 5.77 5.01 -4.00
CA SER A 166 5.31 5.17 -5.39
C SER A 166 3.79 5.45 -5.46
N SER A 167 3.01 4.61 -6.16
CA SER A 167 1.55 4.71 -6.22
C SER A 167 0.90 4.64 -4.84
N GLY A 168 1.44 3.86 -3.90
CA GLY A 168 1.00 3.85 -2.51
C GLY A 168 1.25 5.18 -1.78
N GLY A 169 2.33 5.88 -2.13
CA GLY A 169 2.58 7.25 -1.66
C GLY A 169 1.55 8.24 -2.21
N ASN A 170 1.10 8.06 -3.45
CA ASN A 170 -0.01 8.84 -4.00
C ASN A 170 -1.33 8.54 -3.27
N ILE A 171 -1.65 7.27 -3.00
CA ILE A 171 -2.81 6.87 -2.18
C ILE A 171 -2.74 7.56 -0.80
N ALA A 172 -1.60 7.48 -0.11
CA ALA A 172 -1.39 8.11 1.18
C ALA A 172 -1.63 9.62 1.15
N HIS A 173 -1.20 10.31 0.08
CA HIS A 173 -1.47 11.73 -0.11
C HIS A 173 -2.98 12.03 -0.25
N HIS A 174 -3.69 11.31 -1.11
CA HIS A 174 -5.12 11.56 -1.30
C HIS A 174 -5.95 11.24 -0.06
N LEU A 175 -5.56 10.21 0.71
CA LEU A 175 -6.14 9.94 2.03
C LEU A 175 -5.92 11.12 2.99
N ALA A 176 -4.75 11.74 2.98
CA ALA A 176 -4.45 12.91 3.80
C ALA A 176 -5.38 14.08 3.51
N VAL A 177 -5.53 14.41 2.23
CA VAL A 177 -6.41 15.49 1.78
C VAL A 177 -7.85 15.21 2.21
N ARG A 178 -8.33 13.99 1.97
CA ARG A 178 -9.70 13.59 2.29
C ARG A 178 -10.00 13.66 3.79
N ILE A 179 -9.14 13.06 4.62
CA ILE A 179 -9.26 13.09 6.09
C ILE A 179 -9.25 14.53 6.62
N GLY A 180 -8.40 15.39 6.04
CA GLY A 180 -8.33 16.82 6.40
C GLY A 180 -9.61 17.59 6.09
N ILE A 181 -10.25 17.32 4.94
CA ILE A 181 -11.51 17.95 4.53
C ILE A 181 -12.68 17.46 5.36
N GLU A 182 -12.78 16.14 5.57
CA GLU A 182 -13.93 15.52 6.25
C GLU A 182 -13.94 15.77 7.77
N ASN A 183 -12.90 16.43 8.33
CA ASN A 183 -12.72 16.68 9.76
C ASN A 183 -12.82 15.41 10.63
N GLU A 184 -12.74 14.23 10.03
CA GLU A 184 -12.71 12.95 10.72
C GLU A 184 -11.35 12.76 11.37
N LYS A 185 -11.25 13.14 12.64
CA LYS A 185 -10.01 12.97 13.43
C LYS A 185 -9.83 11.49 13.79
N PHE A 186 -9.48 10.63 12.84
CA PHE A 186 -9.10 9.22 13.07
C PHE A 186 -7.76 9.06 13.80
N GLY A 187 -7.44 9.94 14.76
CA GLY A 187 -6.15 9.94 15.42
C GLY A 187 -4.96 9.97 14.46
N VAL A 188 -5.18 10.30 13.17
CA VAL A 188 -4.13 10.33 12.15
C VAL A 188 -3.27 11.54 12.45
N ARG A 189 -2.00 11.27 12.74
CA ARG A 189 -1.04 12.28 13.20
C ARG A 189 -0.06 12.71 12.12
N GLY A 190 0.08 11.94 11.05
CA GLY A 190 0.99 12.27 9.98
C GLY A 190 0.93 11.31 8.81
N PHE A 191 1.51 11.78 7.72
CA PHE A 191 1.64 11.07 6.45
C PHE A 191 3.11 11.03 6.06
N VAL A 192 3.58 9.89 5.56
CA VAL A 192 4.95 9.74 5.04
C VAL A 192 4.88 9.25 3.60
N LEU A 193 5.37 10.06 2.68
CA LEU A 193 5.28 9.79 1.25
C LEU A 193 6.66 9.39 0.74
N MET A 194 6.84 8.12 0.36
CA MET A 194 8.11 7.62 -0.17
C MET A 194 8.05 7.62 -1.70
N ALA A 195 8.86 8.46 -2.35
CA ALA A 195 8.89 8.62 -3.81
C ALA A 195 7.48 8.62 -4.43
N PRO A 196 6.54 9.47 -3.96
CA PRO A 196 5.13 9.37 -4.33
C PRO A 196 4.94 9.58 -5.84
N PHE A 197 4.12 8.72 -6.44
CA PHE A 197 3.86 8.72 -7.87
C PHE A 197 2.94 9.89 -8.26
N PHE A 198 3.56 10.98 -8.68
CA PHE A 198 2.89 12.15 -9.23
C PHE A 198 3.42 12.43 -10.62
N GLY A 199 2.54 12.87 -11.51
CA GLY A 199 2.88 13.26 -12.87
C GLY A 199 1.93 14.34 -13.36
N GLY A 200 2.08 14.70 -14.62
CA GLY A 200 1.20 15.62 -15.30
C GLY A 200 1.50 15.68 -16.79
N VAL A 201 0.59 16.27 -17.55
CA VAL A 201 0.72 16.38 -19.03
C VAL A 201 1.98 17.14 -19.45
N ARG A 202 2.42 18.11 -18.63
CA ARG A 202 3.63 18.89 -18.91
C ARG A 202 4.82 18.24 -18.22
N ARG A 203 5.83 17.88 -19.02
CA ARG A 203 7.13 17.43 -18.53
C ARG A 203 7.77 18.48 -17.63
N THR A 204 8.32 18.01 -16.53
CA THR A 204 9.14 18.74 -15.59
C THR A 204 10.60 18.72 -16.05
N LYS A 205 11.41 19.64 -15.52
CA LYS A 205 12.85 19.66 -15.82
C LYS A 205 13.58 18.39 -15.37
N SER A 206 13.06 17.68 -14.36
CA SER A 206 13.59 16.39 -13.91
C SER A 206 13.42 15.28 -14.94
N GLU A 207 12.53 15.45 -15.91
CA GLU A 207 12.26 14.48 -16.98
C GLU A 207 13.08 14.78 -18.26
N GLU A 208 13.91 15.84 -18.27
CA GLU A 208 14.74 16.22 -19.42
C GLU A 208 16.10 15.48 -19.47
N GLY A 209 16.38 14.61 -18.47
CA GLY A 209 17.62 13.86 -18.32
C GLY A 209 17.59 12.44 -18.89
N PRO A 210 18.68 11.66 -18.75
CA PRO A 210 18.69 10.26 -19.16
C PRO A 210 17.66 9.47 -18.34
N ALA A 211 16.89 8.63 -19.03
CA ALA A 211 15.90 7.77 -18.40
C ALA A 211 16.54 6.83 -17.36
N GLU A 212 15.80 6.55 -16.28
CA GLU A 212 16.18 5.50 -15.34
C GLU A 212 16.15 4.13 -16.04
N GLN A 213 17.02 3.21 -15.63
CA GLN A 213 17.15 1.91 -16.29
C GLN A 213 15.90 1.02 -16.20
N LEU A 214 15.11 1.18 -15.13
CA LEU A 214 13.96 0.33 -14.85
C LEU A 214 12.62 1.02 -15.12
N PHE A 215 12.54 2.32 -14.84
CA PHE A 215 11.36 3.15 -15.03
C PHE A 215 11.69 4.30 -15.97
N ASP A 216 11.80 4.00 -17.26
CA ASP A 216 11.93 5.03 -18.27
C ASP A 216 10.63 5.85 -18.41
N LEU A 217 10.70 6.95 -19.16
CA LEU A 217 9.55 7.85 -19.32
C LEU A 217 8.37 7.16 -20.00
N GLU A 218 8.63 6.28 -20.97
CA GLU A 218 7.57 5.56 -21.68
C GLU A 218 6.82 4.59 -20.75
N ALA A 219 7.55 3.89 -19.87
CA ALA A 219 6.95 3.02 -18.86
C ALA A 219 6.10 3.81 -17.86
N LEU A 220 6.60 4.96 -17.39
CA LEU A 220 5.88 5.82 -16.44
C LEU A 220 4.61 6.44 -17.05
N ASP A 221 4.67 6.82 -18.34
CA ASP A 221 3.51 7.32 -19.08
C ASP A 221 2.46 6.22 -19.25
N ARG A 222 2.88 5.02 -19.65
CA ARG A 222 1.99 3.87 -19.81
C ARG A 222 1.30 3.49 -18.50
N ASP A 223 2.05 3.42 -17.40
CA ASP A 223 1.49 3.17 -16.07
C ASP A 223 0.47 4.24 -15.67
N SER A 224 0.73 5.50 -16.04
CA SER A 224 -0.22 6.60 -15.83
C SER A 224 -1.49 6.42 -16.65
N GLU A 225 -1.40 6.06 -17.93
CA GLU A 225 -2.56 5.84 -18.80
C GLU A 225 -3.42 4.66 -18.33
N ILE A 226 -2.79 3.56 -17.91
CA ILE A 226 -3.48 2.37 -17.39
C ILE A 226 -4.09 2.67 -16.01
N GLY A 227 -3.38 3.39 -15.14
CA GLY A 227 -3.82 3.72 -13.79
C GLY A 227 -4.96 4.75 -13.74
N PHE A 228 -4.80 5.86 -14.46
CA PHE A 228 -5.70 7.02 -14.40
C PHE A 228 -6.83 6.98 -15.45
N GLY A 229 -6.63 6.28 -16.57
CA GLY A 229 -7.46 6.48 -17.77
C GLY A 229 -6.87 7.55 -18.65
N GLY A 230 -6.77 7.28 -19.96
CA GLY A 230 -6.23 8.24 -20.94
C GLY A 230 -6.88 9.62 -20.78
N ALA A 231 -6.03 10.65 -20.81
CA ALA A 231 -6.44 12.05 -20.73
C ALA A 231 -7.15 12.53 -22.00
#